data_AF-A0A0B6XYI9-F1
#
_entry.id   AF-A0A0B6XYI9-F1
#
_cell.length_a   1.000
_cell.length_b   1.000
_cell.length_c   1.000
_cell.angle_alpha   90.00
_cell.angle_beta   90.00
_cell.angle_gamma   90.00
#
_symmetry.space_group_name_H-M   'P 1'
#
loop_
_entity.id
_entity.type
_entity.pdbx_description
1 polymer ?
#
loop_
_entity_poly.entity_id
_entity_poly.type
_entity_poly.pdbx_seq_one_letter_code
_entity_poly.pdbx_strand_id
1 'polypeptide(L)'
;KVKIIPTSCCCEIQGQNLCTSDHTGTISQRMPRDEISYSNKYCDDQYEYRHVKLPKQVAKLMAKNHLMTEIEWRTIGVQQSLGWVHYMIHAPEPHILLFRRPLPTTQTQNEFGQRVTVIVG
;
A
#
# COMPACT_ATOMS: atom_id res chain seq x y z
N LYS A 1 13.55 35.78 12.41
CA LYS A 1 12.96 35.27 11.16
C LYS A 1 12.94 33.75 11.23
N VAL A 2 11.82 33.16 11.63
CA VAL A 2 11.67 31.70 11.77
C VAL A 2 11.41 31.14 10.37
N LYS A 3 12.30 30.28 9.87
CA LYS A 3 12.15 29.63 8.57
C LYS A 3 11.66 28.21 8.83
N ILE A 4 10.35 28.02 8.70
CA ILE A 4 9.73 26.70 8.71
C ILE A 4 10.14 25.99 7.42
N ILE A 5 10.75 24.82 7.55
CA ILE A 5 11.08 23.94 6.43
C ILE A 5 9.95 22.91 6.37
N PRO A 6 9.14 22.86 5.30
CA PRO A 6 8.16 21.80 5.14
C PRO A 6 8.86 20.49 4.75
N THR A 7 8.56 19.45 5.51
CA THR A 7 8.95 18.07 5.27
C THR A 7 8.39 17.56 3.94
N SER A 8 9.31 17.14 3.07
CA SER A 8 9.21 16.17 1.98
C SER A 8 7.91 15.34 1.88
N CYS A 9 7.19 15.45 0.76
CA CYS A 9 7.07 14.37 -0.25
C CYS A 9 6.09 14.79 -1.37
N CYS A 10 6.61 15.44 -2.40
CA CYS A 10 6.04 15.37 -3.75
C CYS A 10 7.21 15.04 -4.68
N CYS A 11 7.32 13.80 -5.13
CA CYS A 11 8.18 13.43 -6.25
C CYS A 11 7.26 13.00 -7.37
N GLU A 12 7.06 13.92 -8.32
CA GLU A 12 6.50 13.62 -9.62
C GLU A 12 7.40 14.24 -10.69
N ILE A 13 7.98 13.32 -11.48
CA ILE A 13 8.35 13.40 -12.91
C ILE A 13 9.61 14.19 -13.32
N GLN A 14 10.64 13.48 -13.81
CA GLN A 14 11.03 13.39 -15.24
C GLN A 14 12.48 12.89 -15.43
N GLY A 15 12.62 11.72 -16.07
CA GLY A 15 13.71 11.32 -16.97
C GLY A 15 15.18 11.46 -16.54
N GLN A 16 15.84 10.31 -16.30
CA GLN A 16 17.14 9.97 -16.92
C GLN A 16 17.54 8.52 -16.56
N ASN A 17 17.76 7.71 -17.61
CA ASN A 17 18.37 6.38 -17.55
C ASN A 17 19.91 6.50 -17.54
N LEU A 18 20.56 5.46 -17.02
CA LEU A 18 21.99 5.08 -17.06
C LEU A 18 22.94 5.62 -15.97
N CYS A 19 23.31 4.71 -15.06
CA CYS A 19 24.69 4.25 -15.02
C CYS A 19 24.72 2.71 -14.96
N THR A 20 25.17 2.08 -16.05
CA THR A 20 25.65 0.69 -16.11
C THR A 20 27.14 0.72 -15.76
N SER A 21 27.67 -0.17 -14.93
CA SER A 21 28.22 -1.46 -15.37
C SER A 21 28.81 -2.13 -14.15
N ASP A 22 28.60 -3.43 -13.97
CA ASP A 22 29.61 -4.30 -13.36
C ASP A 22 29.59 -5.67 -14.04
N HIS A 23 30.77 -6.05 -14.54
CA HIS A 23 31.06 -7.29 -15.25
C HIS A 23 31.48 -8.36 -14.24
N THR A 24 30.54 -8.89 -13.47
CA THR A 24 30.73 -10.17 -12.76
C THR A 24 29.50 -11.03 -12.96
N GLY A 25 29.70 -12.21 -13.54
CA GLY A 25 28.68 -13.22 -13.81
C GLY A 25 28.14 -13.90 -12.55
N THR A 26 27.68 -13.12 -11.58
CA THR A 26 26.83 -13.58 -10.49
C THR A 26 25.42 -13.17 -10.86
N ILE A 27 24.56 -14.15 -11.17
CA ILE A 27 23.12 -13.94 -11.27
C ILE A 27 22.64 -13.49 -9.89
N SER A 28 22.75 -12.20 -9.62
CA SER A 28 22.05 -11.56 -8.52
C SER A 28 20.60 -11.55 -8.96
N GLN A 29 19.88 -12.63 -8.64
CA GLN A 29 18.41 -12.61 -8.62
C GLN A 29 17.99 -11.66 -7.49
N ARG A 30 18.25 -10.36 -7.66
CA ARG A 30 17.42 -9.35 -7.03
C ARG A 30 16.05 -9.60 -7.61
N MET A 31 15.16 -10.21 -6.83
CA MET A 31 13.73 -10.13 -7.14
C MET A 31 13.47 -8.66 -7.44
N PRO A 32 12.99 -8.30 -8.65
CA PRO A 32 12.75 -6.91 -8.97
C PRO A 32 11.72 -6.41 -7.96
N ARG A 33 12.15 -5.56 -7.02
CA ARG A 33 11.24 -4.93 -6.05
C ARG A 33 10.15 -4.11 -6.76
N ASP A 34 10.38 -3.82 -8.04
CA ASP A 34 9.52 -3.03 -8.92
C ASP A 34 8.39 -3.84 -9.59
N GLU A 35 8.26 -5.14 -9.31
CA GLU A 35 7.21 -5.97 -9.93
C GLU A 35 5.89 -6.02 -9.11
N ILE A 36 5.86 -5.45 -7.88
CA ILE A 36 4.61 -5.33 -7.12
C ILE A 36 3.77 -4.17 -7.69
N SER A 37 2.59 -4.50 -8.21
CA SER A 37 1.67 -3.52 -8.81
C SER A 37 0.55 -3.15 -7.84
N TYR A 38 0.23 -1.85 -7.75
CA TYR A 38 -0.81 -1.31 -6.88
C TYR A 38 -1.94 -0.75 -7.72
N SER A 39 -3.19 -1.06 -7.38
CA SER A 39 -4.34 -0.47 -8.05
C SER A 39 -4.61 0.97 -7.59
N ASN A 40 -5.40 1.69 -8.39
CA ASN A 40 -6.08 2.88 -7.91
C ASN A 40 -6.99 2.53 -6.73
N LYS A 41 -7.24 3.52 -5.88
CA LYS A 41 -8.12 3.38 -4.72
C LYS A 41 -9.57 3.60 -5.14
N TYR A 42 -10.48 2.90 -4.48
CA TYR A 42 -11.92 3.08 -4.65
C TYR A 42 -12.59 3.01 -3.28
N CYS A 43 -13.70 3.72 -3.09
CA CYS A 43 -14.35 3.85 -1.79
C CYS A 43 -15.82 3.43 -1.88
N ASP A 44 -16.35 2.91 -0.78
CA ASP A 44 -17.77 2.93 -0.48
C ASP A 44 -18.04 3.94 0.65
N ASP A 45 -19.19 3.86 1.31
CA ASP A 45 -19.58 4.77 2.40
C ASP A 45 -18.76 4.59 3.69
N GLN A 46 -18.09 3.44 3.87
CA GLN A 46 -17.43 3.05 5.12
C GLN A 46 -15.92 2.84 4.98
N TYR A 47 -15.46 2.38 3.81
CA TYR A 47 -14.11 1.90 3.59
C TYR A 47 -13.51 2.42 2.27
N GLU A 48 -12.20 2.62 2.31
CA GLU A 48 -11.36 2.74 1.12
C GLU A 48 -10.71 1.37 0.82
N TYR A 49 -10.66 1.01 -0.45
CA TYR A 49 -10.18 -0.27 -0.96
C TYR A 49 -9.07 -0.09 -1.98
N ARG A 50 -8.22 -1.12 -2.08
CA ARG A 50 -7.18 -1.25 -3.11
C ARG A 50 -6.82 -2.72 -3.24
N HIS A 51 -6.39 -3.14 -4.43
CA HIS A 51 -5.74 -4.43 -4.61
C HIS A 51 -4.25 -4.27 -4.94
N VAL A 52 -3.47 -5.25 -4.50
CA VAL A 52 -2.03 -5.35 -4.79
C VAL A 52 -1.77 -6.64 -5.52
N LYS A 53 -1.10 -6.57 -6.67
CA LYS A 53 -0.70 -7.74 -7.45
C LYS A 53 0.75 -8.06 -7.16
N LEU A 54 0.98 -9.27 -6.68
CA LEU A 54 2.30 -9.80 -6.39
C LEU A 54 2.89 -10.52 -7.61
N PRO A 55 4.22 -10.52 -7.75
CA PRO A 55 4.92 -11.43 -8.64
C PRO A 55 4.55 -12.88 -8.33
N LYS A 56 4.38 -13.70 -9.38
CA LYS A 56 4.00 -15.11 -9.22
C LYS A 56 4.98 -15.89 -8.34
N GLN A 57 6.25 -15.49 -8.32
CA GLN A 57 7.28 -16.11 -7.49
C GLN A 57 7.06 -15.86 -5.99
N VAL A 58 6.70 -14.63 -5.62
CA VAL A 58 6.41 -14.26 -4.22
C VAL A 58 5.07 -14.86 -3.76
N ALA A 59 4.06 -14.84 -4.63
CA ALA A 59 2.74 -15.41 -4.32
C ALA A 59 2.80 -16.91 -3.99
N LYS A 60 3.74 -17.67 -4.59
CA LYS A 60 3.96 -19.09 -4.25
C LYS A 60 4.46 -19.31 -2.82
N LEU A 61 5.24 -18.37 -2.27
CA LEU A 61 5.72 -18.45 -0.89
C LEU A 61 4.60 -18.22 0.11
N MET A 62 3.58 -17.48 -0.33
CA MET A 62 2.43 -17.14 0.49
C MET A 62 1.36 -18.21 0.55
N ALA A 63 1.46 -19.32 -0.20
CA ALA A 63 0.46 -20.36 -0.55
C ALA A 63 -0.39 -20.95 0.59
N LYS A 64 -0.92 -20.09 1.45
CA LYS A 64 -1.66 -20.35 2.66
C LYS A 64 -2.95 -19.57 2.50
N ASN A 65 -4.06 -20.27 2.67
CA ASN A 65 -5.41 -19.69 2.71
C ASN A 65 -5.62 -18.92 4.03
N HIS A 66 -4.73 -17.98 4.37
CA HIS A 66 -4.88 -17.14 5.55
C HIS A 66 -4.86 -15.66 5.18
N LEU A 67 -5.62 -14.87 5.96
CA LEU A 67 -5.53 -13.42 5.93
C LEU A 67 -4.25 -12.98 6.63
N MET A 68 -3.55 -12.02 6.04
CA MET A 68 -2.25 -11.59 6.54
C MET A 68 -2.39 -10.37 7.44
N THR A 69 -1.64 -10.41 8.53
CA THR A 69 -1.41 -9.25 9.41
C THR A 69 -0.55 -8.20 8.71
N GLU A 70 -0.54 -6.98 9.26
CA GLU A 70 0.31 -5.90 8.76
C GLU A 70 1.79 -6.28 8.63
N ILE A 71 2.31 -6.99 9.62
CA ILE A 71 3.70 -7.41 9.63
C ILE A 71 3.96 -8.39 8.48
N GLU A 72 3.09 -9.39 8.30
CA GLU A 72 3.27 -10.42 7.28
C GLU A 72 3.29 -9.84 5.86
N TRP A 73 2.33 -8.96 5.52
CA TRP A 73 2.31 -8.37 4.18
C TRP A 73 3.45 -7.35 3.97
N ARG A 74 3.96 -6.72 5.02
CA ARG A 74 5.18 -5.88 4.92
C ARG A 74 6.43 -6.72 4.68
N THR A 75 6.54 -7.89 5.32
CA THR A 75 7.70 -8.79 5.14
C THR A 75 7.84 -9.32 3.71
N ILE A 76 6.72 -9.55 3.01
CA ILE A 76 6.74 -9.94 1.59
C ILE A 76 7.03 -8.77 0.62
N GLY A 77 7.18 -7.55 1.15
CA GLY A 77 7.56 -6.36 0.38
C GLY A 77 6.41 -5.45 -0.04
N VAL A 78 5.16 -5.71 0.38
CA VAL A 78 4.05 -4.78 0.13
C VAL A 78 4.26 -3.51 0.97
N GLN A 79 4.22 -2.36 0.31
CA GLN A 79 4.43 -1.05 0.93
C GLN A 79 3.21 -0.17 0.73
N GLN A 80 2.57 0.21 1.84
CA GLN A 80 1.48 1.17 1.86
C GLN A 80 1.43 1.88 3.22
N SER A 81 0.63 2.94 3.31
CA SER A 81 0.37 3.68 4.55
C SER A 81 -0.18 2.77 5.65
N LEU A 82 -0.25 3.27 6.89
CA LEU A 82 -0.86 2.53 8.00
C LEU A 82 -2.38 2.34 7.82
N GLY A 83 -2.93 1.35 8.52
CA GLY A 83 -4.38 1.11 8.64
C GLY A 83 -5.02 0.21 7.58
N TRP A 84 -4.25 -0.27 6.59
CA TRP A 84 -4.74 -1.22 5.60
C TRP A 84 -4.79 -2.66 6.14
N VAL A 85 -5.92 -3.32 5.90
CA VAL A 85 -6.19 -4.69 6.36
C VAL A 85 -6.45 -5.59 5.16
N HIS A 86 -5.73 -6.71 5.07
CA HIS A 86 -6.02 -7.77 4.10
C HIS A 86 -7.30 -8.48 4.53
N TYR A 87 -8.42 -8.23 3.86
CA TYR A 87 -9.75 -8.59 4.37
C TYR A 87 -10.38 -9.82 3.71
N MET A 88 -9.90 -10.19 2.52
CA MET A 88 -10.47 -11.31 1.76
C MET A 88 -9.41 -11.95 0.87
N ILE A 89 -9.47 -13.27 0.77
CA ILE A 89 -8.64 -14.06 -0.13
C ILE A 89 -9.36 -14.23 -1.46
N HIS A 90 -8.70 -13.89 -2.55
CA HIS A 90 -9.23 -14.10 -3.88
C HIS A 90 -8.75 -15.45 -4.44
N ALA A 91 -9.55 -16.50 -4.25
CA ALA A 91 -9.17 -17.87 -4.59
C ALA A 91 -8.76 -18.11 -6.06
N PRO A 92 -9.43 -17.50 -7.08
CA PRO A 92 -9.02 -17.67 -8.47
C PRO A 92 -7.63 -17.10 -8.78
N GLU A 93 -7.28 -15.96 -8.18
CA GLU A 93 -5.97 -15.30 -8.38
C GLU A 93 -5.31 -14.97 -7.03
N PRO A 94 -4.63 -15.94 -6.38
CA PRO A 94 -4.06 -15.77 -5.03
C PRO A 94 -2.90 -14.78 -4.95
N HIS A 95 -2.37 -14.39 -6.10
CA HIS A 95 -1.36 -13.35 -6.22
C HIS A 95 -1.95 -11.93 -6.13
N ILE A 96 -3.29 -11.81 -6.05
CA ILE A 96 -4.00 -10.55 -5.83
C ILE A 96 -4.42 -10.47 -4.36
N LEU A 97 -3.91 -9.46 -3.66
CA LEU A 97 -4.25 -9.17 -2.29
C LEU A 97 -5.27 -8.05 -2.21
N LEU A 98 -6.35 -8.28 -1.46
CA LEU A 98 -7.44 -7.33 -1.30
C LEU A 98 -7.33 -6.60 0.04
N PHE A 99 -7.11 -5.28 -0.01
CA PHE A 99 -6.98 -4.45 1.16
C PHE A 99 -8.18 -3.52 1.33
N ARG A 100 -8.56 -3.27 2.58
CA ARG A 100 -9.50 -2.21 2.98
C ARG A 100 -8.98 -1.44 4.16
N ARG A 101 -9.37 -0.18 4.30
CA ARG A 101 -9.20 0.60 5.54
C ARG A 101 -10.42 1.50 5.78
N PRO A 102 -10.81 1.74 7.04
CA PRO A 102 -11.90 2.67 7.33
C PRO A 102 -11.61 4.05 6.72
N LEU A 103 -12.64 4.69 6.19
CA LEU A 103 -12.52 6.10 5.84
C LEU A 103 -12.26 6.92 7.11
N PRO A 104 -11.49 8.01 7.01
CA PRO A 104 -11.41 8.95 8.11
C PRO A 104 -12.82 9.43 8.39
N THR A 105 -13.41 9.02 9.51
CA THR A 105 -14.63 9.65 10.00
C THR A 105 -14.31 11.13 10.08
N THR A 106 -15.02 11.94 9.31
CA THR A 106 -15.02 13.40 9.45
C THR A 106 -15.62 13.68 10.82
N GLN A 107 -14.82 13.50 11.88
CA GLN A 107 -15.06 14.17 13.13
C GLN A 107 -14.75 15.62 12.80
N THR A 108 -15.75 16.34 12.30
CA THR A 108 -15.72 17.79 12.32
C THR A 108 -15.50 18.15 13.78
N GLN A 109 -14.24 18.40 14.13
CA GLN A 109 -13.91 19.00 15.41
C GLN A 109 -14.56 20.38 15.33
N ASN A 110 -15.71 20.53 15.97
CA ASN A 110 -16.07 21.85 16.43
C ASN A 110 -14.93 22.32 17.33
N GLU A 111 -14.69 23.62 17.35
CA GLU A 111 -13.55 24.31 17.98
C GLU A 111 -13.43 24.04 19.50
N PHE A 112 -14.38 23.29 20.06
CA PHE A 112 -14.50 22.89 21.46
C PHE A 112 -14.25 21.39 21.72
N GLY A 113 -13.78 20.63 20.72
CA GLY A 113 -13.39 19.23 20.91
C GLY A 113 -14.53 18.29 21.30
N GLN A 114 -15.78 18.62 20.94
CA GLN A 114 -16.94 17.79 21.23
C GLN A 114 -17.29 16.92 20.02
N ARG A 115 -17.42 15.61 20.23
CA ARG A 115 -17.77 14.65 19.16
C ARG A 115 -19.23 14.89 18.71
N VAL A 116 -19.44 15.47 17.54
CA VAL A 116 -20.77 15.54 16.91
C VAL A 116 -20.92 14.38 15.94
N THR A 117 -21.96 13.57 16.10
CA THR A 117 -22.33 12.51 15.15
C THR A 117 -23.27 13.14 14.12
N VAL A 118 -22.83 13.29 12.88
CA VAL A 118 -23.71 13.74 11.79
C VAL A 118 -24.41 12.51 11.22
N ILE A 119 -25.72 12.43 11.41
CA ILE A 119 -26.59 11.43 10.79
C ILE A 119 -26.92 11.99 9.40
N VAL A 120 -26.32 11.45 8.34
CA VAL A 120 -26.66 11.82 6.96
C VAL A 120 -27.94 11.06 6.59
N GLY A 121 -28.99 11.79 6.24
CA GLY A 121 -30.28 11.27 5.77
C GLY A 121 -30.37 11.23 4.26
#